data_AF-Q4H1W5-F1
#
_entry.id   AF-Q4H1W5-F1
#
_cell.length_a   1.000
_cell.length_b   1.000
_cell.length_c   1.000
_cell.angle_alpha   90.00
_cell.angle_beta   90.00
_cell.angle_gamma   90.00
#
_symmetry.space_group_name_H-M   'P 1'
#
loop_
_entity.id
_entity.type
_entity.pdbx_description
1 polymer ?
#
loop_
_entity_poly.entity_id
_entity_poly.type
_entity_poly.pdbx_seq_one_letter_code
_entity_poly.pdbx_strand_id
1 'polypeptide(L)'
;INKFYVFDLTAKKSFVKYLTDQGYSVFITSWKNPGEDLADIRFDDYLLEGVNEAVRVACEFCKVPQVHLVGYCIGGTLVSTYMAWANKRYGADKMPVAHWTLFTTLTDFSHPGDIDVFIDDACIGALEESMSKKGYLDGNEMAASFRLLRSNSLIWNYWVNNYL
;
A
#
# COMPACT_ATOMS: atom_id res chain seq x y z
N ILE A 1 0.37 6.65 9.08
CA ILE A 1 0.38 6.04 7.72
C ILE A 1 -0.53 6.85 6.82
N ASN A 2 -0.06 7.23 5.63
CA ASN A 2 -0.89 7.96 4.67
C ASN A 2 -2.00 7.03 4.15
N LYS A 3 -3.25 7.47 4.23
CA LYS A 3 -4.38 6.75 3.59
C LYS A 3 -4.49 7.11 2.12
N PHE A 4 -5.44 6.47 1.43
CA PHE A 4 -5.73 6.66 0.01
C PHE A 4 -5.85 8.13 -0.43
N TYR A 5 -6.34 9.02 0.45
CA TYR A 5 -6.50 10.45 0.18
C TYR A 5 -5.18 11.20 -0.10
N VAL A 6 -4.01 10.58 0.07
CA VAL A 6 -2.73 11.17 -0.40
C VAL A 6 -2.74 11.44 -1.91
N PHE A 7 -3.55 10.68 -2.67
CA PHE A 7 -3.79 10.90 -4.10
C PHE A 7 -4.91 11.90 -4.39
N ASP A 8 -5.64 12.36 -3.37
CA ASP A 8 -6.81 13.23 -3.52
C ASP A 8 -6.93 14.23 -2.36
N LEU A 9 -5.88 15.04 -2.18
CA LEU A 9 -5.76 15.92 -1.00
C LEU A 9 -6.65 17.17 -1.10
N THR A 10 -6.54 17.87 -2.24
CA THR A 10 -7.30 19.10 -2.54
C THR A 10 -7.53 19.14 -4.04
N ALA A 11 -8.48 19.94 -4.52
CA ALA A 11 -8.75 20.06 -5.96
C ALA A 11 -7.51 20.38 -6.81
N LYS A 12 -6.58 21.20 -6.29
CA LYS A 12 -5.32 21.56 -6.99
C LYS A 12 -4.20 20.50 -6.85
N LYS A 13 -4.32 19.59 -5.89
CA LYS A 13 -3.33 18.55 -5.56
C LYS A 13 -3.99 17.17 -5.55
N SER A 14 -4.86 16.91 -6.51
CA SER A 14 -5.59 15.65 -6.66
C SER A 14 -5.12 14.96 -7.92
N PHE A 15 -4.41 13.85 -7.74
CA PHE A 15 -4.01 12.97 -8.82
C PHE A 15 -5.22 12.22 -9.38
N VAL A 16 -6.18 11.86 -8.51
CA VAL A 16 -7.47 11.27 -8.93
C VAL A 16 -8.18 12.22 -9.89
N LYS A 17 -8.34 13.49 -9.53
CA LYS A 17 -8.95 14.51 -10.40
C LYS A 17 -8.20 14.64 -11.72
N TYR A 18 -6.86 14.73 -11.67
CA TYR A 18 -6.06 14.83 -12.88
C TYR A 18 -6.34 13.65 -13.83
N LEU A 19 -6.33 12.41 -13.33
CA LEU A 19 -6.61 11.23 -14.15
C LEU A 19 -8.04 11.21 -14.69
N THR A 20 -9.03 11.59 -13.88
CA THR A 20 -10.41 11.68 -14.36
C THR A 20 -10.59 12.76 -15.43
N ASP A 21 -9.88 13.90 -15.31
CA ASP A 21 -9.89 14.96 -16.32
C ASP A 21 -9.20 14.50 -17.63
N GLN A 22 -8.31 13.51 -17.57
CA GLN A 22 -7.74 12.85 -18.76
C GLN A 22 -8.65 11.76 -19.35
N GLY A 23 -9.82 11.50 -18.76
CA GLY A 23 -10.79 10.51 -19.25
C GLY A 23 -10.66 9.11 -18.67
N TYR A 24 -9.82 8.90 -17.65
CA TYR A 24 -9.77 7.60 -16.95
C TYR A 24 -10.92 7.45 -15.97
N SER A 25 -11.50 6.24 -15.92
CA SER A 25 -12.32 5.82 -14.78
C SER A 25 -11.38 5.36 -13.66
N VAL A 26 -11.40 6.07 -12.52
CA VAL A 26 -10.47 5.84 -11.41
C VAL A 26 -11.20 5.17 -10.26
N PHE A 27 -10.68 4.00 -9.85
CA PHE A 27 -11.09 3.30 -8.63
C PHE A 27 -9.95 3.39 -7.61
N ILE A 28 -10.29 3.53 -6.34
CA ILE A 28 -9.30 3.61 -5.27
C ILE A 28 -9.72 2.78 -4.06
N THR A 29 -8.80 1.97 -3.56
CA THR A 29 -9.06 1.12 -2.40
C THR A 29 -8.92 1.93 -1.11
N SER A 30 -10.03 2.11 -0.40
CA SER A 30 -10.03 2.66 0.96
C SER A 30 -9.99 1.53 1.99
N TRP A 31 -8.79 1.20 2.45
CA TRP A 31 -8.58 0.15 3.45
C TRP A 31 -9.25 0.46 4.80
N LYS A 32 -9.95 -0.54 5.35
CA LYS A 32 -10.52 -0.49 6.70
C LYS A 32 -9.39 -0.38 7.73
N ASN A 33 -9.60 0.42 8.77
CA ASN A 33 -8.70 0.40 9.92
C ASN A 33 -8.93 -0.90 10.70
N PRO A 34 -7.90 -1.71 10.97
CA PRO A 34 -8.07 -2.97 11.69
C PRO A 34 -8.53 -2.72 13.13
N GLY A 35 -9.41 -3.59 13.60
CA GLY A 35 -9.79 -3.74 15.00
C GLY A 35 -9.66 -5.21 15.41
N GLU A 36 -10.11 -5.54 16.61
CA GLU A 36 -10.08 -6.92 17.14
C GLU A 36 -10.84 -7.91 16.23
N ASP A 37 -11.88 -7.45 15.54
CA ASP A 37 -12.66 -8.23 14.58
C ASP A 37 -11.87 -8.66 13.32
N LEU A 38 -10.69 -8.09 13.11
CA LEU A 38 -9.82 -8.38 11.96
C LEU A 38 -8.50 -9.05 12.38
N ALA A 39 -8.43 -9.60 13.60
CA ALA A 39 -7.21 -10.20 14.13
C ALA A 39 -6.67 -11.38 13.30
N ASP A 40 -7.58 -12.13 12.67
CA ASP A 40 -7.22 -13.31 11.87
C ASP A 40 -6.89 -12.96 10.41
N ILE A 41 -7.00 -11.68 10.00
CA ILE A 41 -6.69 -11.27 8.63
C ILE A 41 -5.19 -11.38 8.38
N ARG A 42 -4.85 -12.11 7.33
CA ARG A 42 -3.49 -12.41 6.89
C ARG A 42 -3.13 -11.63 5.64
N PHE A 43 -1.85 -11.66 5.29
CA PHE A 43 -1.34 -10.97 4.11
C PHE A 43 -1.98 -11.47 2.79
N ASP A 44 -2.25 -12.77 2.70
CA ASP A 44 -2.94 -13.39 1.57
C ASP A 44 -4.40 -12.95 1.44
N ASP A 45 -5.09 -12.65 2.55
CA ASP A 45 -6.43 -12.08 2.51
C ASP A 45 -6.42 -10.66 1.91
N TYR A 46 -5.44 -9.82 2.27
CA TYR A 46 -5.24 -8.52 1.62
C TYR A 46 -4.99 -8.64 0.12
N LEU A 47 -4.34 -9.72 -0.33
CA LEU A 47 -4.06 -9.99 -1.73
C LEU A 47 -5.32 -10.46 -2.47
N LEU A 48 -6.02 -11.45 -1.92
CA LEU A 48 -7.16 -12.14 -2.57
C LEU A 48 -8.47 -11.39 -2.38
N GLU A 49 -8.78 -10.94 -1.18
CA GLU A 49 -10.03 -10.23 -0.87
C GLU A 49 -9.88 -8.71 -1.01
N GLY A 50 -8.64 -8.21 -1.04
CA GLY A 50 -8.33 -6.81 -1.29
C GLY A 50 -8.04 -6.51 -2.76
N VAL A 51 -6.81 -6.78 -3.21
CA VAL A 51 -6.34 -6.36 -4.55
C VAL A 51 -7.05 -7.12 -5.66
N ASN A 52 -7.15 -8.45 -5.55
CA ASN A 52 -7.79 -9.25 -6.59
C ASN A 52 -9.27 -8.90 -6.76
N GLU A 53 -10.01 -8.72 -5.66
CA GLU A 53 -11.41 -8.29 -5.72
C GLU A 53 -11.54 -6.87 -6.28
N ALA A 54 -10.67 -5.94 -5.93
CA ALA A 54 -10.68 -4.59 -6.51
C ALA A 54 -10.51 -4.62 -8.04
N VAL A 55 -9.57 -5.45 -8.54
CA VAL A 55 -9.37 -5.67 -9.97
C VAL A 55 -10.61 -6.29 -10.62
N ARG A 56 -11.16 -7.35 -10.01
CA ARG A 56 -12.36 -8.05 -10.51
C ARG A 56 -13.56 -7.09 -10.62
N VAL A 57 -13.84 -6.34 -9.56
CA VAL A 57 -14.95 -5.38 -9.49
C VAL A 57 -14.76 -4.24 -10.49
N ALA A 58 -13.54 -3.71 -10.64
CA ALA A 58 -13.27 -2.66 -11.62
C ALA A 58 -13.47 -3.15 -13.07
N CYS A 59 -12.98 -4.35 -13.40
CA CYS A 59 -13.24 -4.98 -14.70
C CYS A 59 -14.74 -5.17 -14.96
N GLU A 60 -15.47 -5.72 -13.98
CA GLU A 60 -16.91 -5.99 -14.08
C GLU A 60 -17.72 -4.70 -14.24
N PHE A 61 -17.46 -3.70 -13.40
CA PHE A 61 -18.17 -2.43 -13.41
C PHE A 61 -17.96 -1.67 -14.73
N CYS A 62 -16.71 -1.62 -15.20
CA CYS A 62 -16.38 -0.95 -16.47
C CYS A 62 -16.66 -1.81 -17.70
N LYS A 63 -17.00 -3.10 -17.54
CA LYS A 63 -17.19 -4.07 -18.62
C LYS A 63 -15.97 -4.19 -19.54
N VAL A 64 -14.78 -4.18 -18.94
CA VAL A 64 -13.50 -4.31 -19.64
C VAL A 64 -12.79 -5.59 -19.19
N PRO A 65 -12.03 -6.24 -20.09
CA PRO A 65 -11.31 -7.47 -19.73
C PRO A 65 -10.10 -7.20 -18.82
N GLN A 66 -9.55 -5.99 -18.85
CA GLN A 66 -8.33 -5.63 -18.13
C GLN A 66 -8.39 -4.20 -17.59
N VAL A 67 -7.63 -3.95 -16.51
CA VAL A 67 -7.42 -2.63 -15.92
C VAL A 67 -5.93 -2.26 -15.83
N HIS A 68 -5.64 -0.99 -15.59
CA HIS A 68 -4.32 -0.52 -15.17
C HIS A 68 -4.26 -0.48 -13.64
N LEU A 69 -3.28 -1.14 -13.04
CA LEU A 69 -3.17 -1.27 -11.59
C LEU A 69 -2.04 -0.40 -11.03
N VAL A 70 -2.32 0.39 -10.00
CA VAL A 70 -1.32 1.26 -9.37
C VAL A 70 -1.10 0.85 -7.93
N GLY A 71 0.17 0.73 -7.54
CA GLY A 71 0.61 0.48 -6.17
C GLY A 71 1.41 1.66 -5.61
N TYR A 72 1.22 1.96 -4.32
CA TYR A 72 1.94 3.03 -3.63
C TYR A 72 2.44 2.58 -2.26
N CYS A 73 3.71 2.86 -1.95
CA CYS A 73 4.33 2.48 -0.69
C CYS A 73 4.13 0.97 -0.41
N ILE A 74 3.67 0.58 0.79
CA ILE A 74 3.35 -0.82 1.11
C ILE A 74 2.27 -1.43 0.21
N GLY A 75 1.34 -0.60 -0.31
CA GLY A 75 0.35 -1.04 -1.30
C GLY A 75 1.00 -1.47 -2.61
N GLY A 76 2.16 -0.91 -2.95
CA GLY A 76 2.93 -1.37 -4.11
C GLY A 76 3.66 -2.69 -3.87
N THR A 77 4.11 -2.95 -2.64
CA THR A 77 4.64 -4.27 -2.26
C THR A 77 3.53 -5.32 -2.42
N LEU A 78 2.32 -5.02 -1.94
CA LEU A 78 1.15 -5.88 -2.10
C LEU A 78 0.78 -6.11 -3.58
N VAL A 79 0.76 -5.04 -4.40
CA VAL A 79 0.53 -5.15 -5.85
C VAL A 79 1.61 -6.00 -6.54
N SER A 80 2.88 -5.86 -6.14
CA SER A 80 3.98 -6.66 -6.70
C SER A 80 3.78 -8.15 -6.41
N THR A 81 3.43 -8.49 -5.17
CA THR A 81 3.10 -9.87 -4.78
C THR A 81 1.85 -10.38 -5.51
N TYR A 82 0.82 -9.54 -5.65
CA TYR A 82 -0.38 -9.85 -6.43
C TYR A 82 -0.03 -10.17 -7.88
N MET A 83 0.81 -9.38 -8.55
CA MET A 83 1.19 -9.63 -9.93
C MET A 83 1.94 -10.96 -10.07
N ALA A 84 2.82 -11.31 -9.12
CA ALA A 84 3.50 -12.62 -9.13
C ALA A 84 2.50 -13.78 -9.00
N TRP A 85 1.56 -13.69 -8.07
CA TRP A 85 0.49 -14.67 -7.89
C TRP A 85 -0.44 -14.77 -9.11
N ALA A 86 -0.91 -13.63 -9.62
CA ALA A 86 -1.84 -13.53 -10.73
C ALA A 86 -1.25 -14.09 -12.02
N ASN A 87 0.04 -13.85 -12.30
CA ASN A 87 0.73 -14.42 -13.45
C ASN A 87 0.69 -15.95 -13.43
N LYS A 88 0.95 -16.56 -12.27
CA LYS A 88 0.86 -18.01 -12.11
C LYS A 88 -0.58 -18.52 -12.18
N ARG A 89 -1.53 -17.76 -11.64
CA ARG A 89 -2.95 -18.15 -11.50
C ARG A 89 -3.75 -18.10 -12.80
N TYR A 90 -3.52 -17.07 -13.63
CA TYR A 90 -4.31 -16.79 -14.83
C TYR A 90 -3.58 -17.14 -16.13
N GLY A 91 -2.25 -17.04 -16.15
CA GLY A 91 -1.48 -17.08 -17.39
C GLY A 91 -1.62 -15.79 -18.22
N ALA A 92 -0.80 -15.67 -19.27
CA ALA A 92 -0.71 -14.45 -20.08
C ALA A 92 -2.05 -14.05 -20.73
N ASP A 93 -2.77 -15.01 -21.32
CA ASP A 93 -3.98 -14.74 -22.10
C ASP A 93 -5.19 -14.32 -21.26
N LYS A 94 -5.16 -14.57 -19.94
CA LYS A 94 -6.28 -14.27 -19.02
C LYS A 94 -5.89 -13.25 -17.95
N MET A 95 -4.76 -12.58 -18.10
CA MET A 95 -4.27 -11.60 -17.15
C MET A 95 -5.26 -10.41 -17.06
N PRO A 96 -5.88 -10.12 -15.90
CA PRO A 96 -6.83 -9.01 -15.78
C PRO A 96 -6.16 -7.63 -15.60
N VAL A 97 -4.83 -7.58 -15.56
CA VAL A 97 -4.05 -6.34 -15.44
C VAL A 97 -3.21 -6.14 -16.70
N ALA A 98 -3.52 -5.10 -17.47
CA ALA A 98 -2.80 -4.80 -18.71
C ALA A 98 -1.42 -4.18 -18.42
N HIS A 99 -1.39 -3.22 -17.49
CA HIS A 99 -0.15 -2.55 -17.05
C HIS A 99 -0.24 -2.27 -15.56
N TRP A 100 0.91 -2.22 -14.91
CA TRP A 100 1.00 -1.88 -13.49
C TRP A 100 2.11 -0.87 -13.23
N THR A 101 1.88 0.04 -12.29
CA THR A 101 2.80 1.14 -11.96
C THR A 101 3.02 1.17 -10.45
N LEU A 102 4.27 1.34 -10.03
CA LEU A 102 4.65 1.46 -8.63
C LEU A 102 5.15 2.87 -8.32
N PHE A 103 4.58 3.50 -7.29
CA PHE A 103 5.02 4.78 -6.77
C PHE A 103 5.70 4.59 -5.42
N THR A 104 6.96 5.02 -5.31
CA THR A 104 7.75 5.02 -4.07
C THR A 104 7.58 3.74 -3.25
N THR A 105 7.83 2.60 -3.89
CA THR A 105 7.54 1.26 -3.37
C THR A 105 8.84 0.47 -3.28
N LEU A 106 9.05 -0.21 -2.16
CA LEU A 106 10.10 -1.21 -2.03
C LEU A 106 9.59 -2.58 -2.50
N THR A 107 10.36 -3.21 -3.39
CA THR A 107 10.16 -4.60 -3.83
C THR A 107 11.33 -5.49 -3.44
N ASP A 108 12.51 -4.89 -3.25
CA ASP A 108 13.67 -5.49 -2.63
C ASP A 108 13.87 -4.84 -1.25
N PHE A 109 13.88 -5.68 -0.21
CA PHE A 109 14.05 -5.27 1.19
C PHE A 109 15.43 -5.60 1.73
N SER A 110 16.40 -6.00 0.89
CA SER A 110 17.78 -6.28 1.29
C SER A 110 18.45 -5.08 1.96
N HIS A 111 18.11 -3.85 1.52
CA HIS A 111 18.59 -2.60 2.09
C HIS A 111 17.44 -1.60 2.22
N PRO A 112 16.59 -1.74 3.25
CA PRO A 112 15.35 -0.98 3.36
C PRO A 112 15.54 0.46 3.87
N GLY A 113 16.80 0.89 4.06
CA GLY A 113 17.19 2.21 4.55
C GLY A 113 17.28 2.26 6.07
N ASP A 114 17.00 3.43 6.66
CA ASP A 114 17.12 3.67 8.11
C ASP A 114 16.19 2.79 8.98
N ILE A 115 15.27 2.02 8.37
CA ILE A 115 14.47 1.02 9.10
C ILE A 115 15.27 -0.21 9.48
N ASP A 116 16.38 -0.50 8.80
CA ASP A 116 17.21 -1.69 9.03
C ASP A 116 17.70 -1.77 10.49
N VAL A 117 18.04 -0.63 11.10
CA VAL A 117 18.51 -0.58 12.50
C VAL A 117 17.41 -0.83 13.54
N PHE A 118 16.14 -0.89 13.13
CA PHE A 118 14.99 -1.14 14.00
C PHE A 118 14.35 -2.52 13.77
N ILE A 119 14.92 -3.34 12.87
CA ILE A 119 14.45 -4.70 12.59
C ILE A 119 15.46 -5.67 13.22
N ASP A 120 15.19 -6.07 14.46
CA ASP A 120 15.91 -7.16 15.13
C ASP A 120 14.94 -8.23 15.67
N ASP A 121 15.46 -9.41 16.00
CA ASP A 121 14.65 -10.55 16.47
C ASP A 121 13.89 -10.24 17.77
N ALA A 122 14.43 -9.35 18.62
CA ALA A 122 13.79 -8.97 19.86
C ALA A 122 12.56 -8.08 19.62
N CYS A 123 12.69 -7.11 18.71
CA CYS A 123 11.58 -6.26 18.25
C CYS A 123 10.50 -7.10 17.55
N ILE A 124 10.88 -8.08 16.72
CA ILE A 124 9.93 -8.99 16.07
C ILE A 124 9.19 -9.83 17.12
N GLY A 125 9.90 -10.45 18.07
CA GLY A 125 9.28 -11.26 19.12
C GLY A 125 8.32 -10.44 20.01
N ALA A 126 8.68 -9.21 20.34
CA ALA A 126 7.80 -8.31 21.08
C ALA A 126 6.54 -7.93 20.28
N LEU A 127 6.69 -7.73 18.97
CA LEU A 127 5.57 -7.47 18.07
C LEU A 127 4.63 -8.68 17.97
N GLU A 128 5.18 -9.88 17.84
CA GLU A 128 4.41 -11.13 17.78
C GLU A 128 3.63 -11.37 19.07
N GLU A 129 4.25 -11.16 20.24
CA GLU A 129 3.56 -11.30 21.54
C GLU A 129 2.44 -10.26 21.70
N SER A 130 2.65 -9.01 21.26
CA SER A 130 1.62 -7.99 21.26
C SER A 130 0.45 -8.37 20.34
N MET A 131 0.76 -8.80 19.11
CA MET A 131 -0.22 -9.27 18.14
C MET A 131 -0.99 -10.50 18.61
N SER A 132 -0.36 -11.44 19.33
CA SER A 132 -1.06 -12.61 19.86
C SER A 132 -2.06 -12.28 20.97
N LYS A 133 -1.85 -11.16 21.69
CA LYS A 133 -2.75 -10.72 22.78
C LYS A 133 -3.84 -9.77 22.28
N LYS A 134 -3.50 -8.83 21.41
CA LYS A 134 -4.37 -7.74 20.96
C LYS A 134 -5.02 -8.02 19.60
N GLY A 135 -4.39 -8.80 18.74
CA GLY A 135 -4.86 -9.13 17.40
C GLY A 135 -4.65 -8.04 16.35
N TYR A 136 -4.37 -6.79 16.74
CA TYR A 136 -4.17 -5.69 15.80
C TYR A 136 -3.20 -4.64 16.34
N LEU A 137 -2.58 -3.89 15.43
CA LEU A 137 -1.80 -2.70 15.76
C LEU A 137 -2.66 -1.46 15.59
N ASP A 138 -2.75 -0.64 16.62
CA ASP A 138 -3.50 0.60 16.51
C ASP A 138 -2.69 1.69 15.76
N GLY A 139 -3.40 2.74 15.36
CA GLY A 139 -2.80 3.82 14.58
C GLY A 139 -1.68 4.57 15.31
N ASN A 140 -1.69 4.60 16.65
CA ASN A 140 -0.67 5.28 17.44
C ASN A 140 0.61 4.44 17.53
N GLU A 141 0.49 3.13 17.71
CA GLU A 141 1.61 2.18 17.72
C GLU A 141 2.33 2.17 16.37
N MET A 142 1.58 2.11 15.26
CA MET A 142 2.17 2.27 13.92
C MET A 142 2.76 3.67 13.74
N ALA A 143 2.07 4.74 14.16
CA ALA A 143 2.59 6.10 14.00
C ALA A 143 3.89 6.32 14.79
N ALA A 144 4.02 5.75 15.99
CA ALA A 144 5.23 5.79 16.80
C ALA A 144 6.39 5.10 16.07
N SER A 145 6.15 3.90 15.54
CA SER A 145 7.12 3.15 14.73
C SER A 145 7.57 3.96 13.51
N PHE A 146 6.64 4.50 12.73
CA PHE A 146 6.97 5.35 11.57
C PHE A 146 7.64 6.68 11.94
N ARG A 147 7.40 7.25 13.12
CA ARG A 147 8.05 8.49 13.59
C ARG A 147 9.50 8.25 13.98
N LEU A 148 9.78 7.13 14.64
CA LEU A 148 11.16 6.71 14.93
C LEU A 148 11.97 6.54 13.62
N LEU A 149 11.30 6.07 12.57
CA LEU A 149 11.87 5.90 11.23
C LEU A 149 12.01 7.18 10.39
N ARG A 150 11.34 8.28 10.78
CA ARG A 150 11.27 9.52 9.98
C ARG A 150 11.86 10.74 10.66
N SER A 151 12.56 10.59 11.79
CA SER A 151 13.03 11.73 12.59
C SER A 151 13.83 12.77 11.78
N ASN A 152 14.51 12.39 10.69
CA ASN A 152 15.30 13.32 9.87
C ASN A 152 14.66 13.78 8.54
N SER A 153 13.84 12.97 7.87
CA SER A 153 13.53 13.21 6.44
C SER A 153 12.47 14.29 6.17
N LEU A 154 11.58 14.58 7.13
CA LEU A 154 10.56 15.63 7.00
C LEU A 154 11.06 17.04 7.37
N ILE A 155 11.99 17.14 8.33
CA ILE A 155 12.56 18.42 8.76
C ILE A 155 13.62 18.87 7.75
N TRP A 156 14.49 17.96 7.31
CA TRP A 156 15.62 18.31 6.45
C TRP A 156 15.21 18.71 5.02
N ASN A 157 14.23 18.02 4.40
CA ASN A 157 13.71 18.42 3.09
C ASN A 157 13.02 19.80 3.11
N TYR A 158 12.34 20.14 4.22
CA TYR A 158 11.72 21.46 4.36
C TYR A 158 12.76 22.56 4.55
N TRP A 159 13.86 22.26 5.26
CA TRP A 159 14.97 23.19 5.45
C TRP A 159 15.75 23.42 4.15
N VAL A 160 16.08 22.35 3.42
CA VAL A 160 16.84 22.44 2.15
C VAL A 160 16.04 23.15 1.06
N ASN A 161 14.72 22.94 0.93
CA ASN A 161 13.94 23.58 -0.14
C ASN A 161 13.43 25.00 0.19
N ASN A 162 13.48 25.44 1.45
CA ASN A 162 13.02 26.78 1.83
C ASN A 162 14.15 27.73 2.27
N TYR A 163 15.35 27.22 2.60
CA TYR A 163 16.47 28.04 3.08
C TYR A 163 17.75 27.96 2.24
N LEU A 164 17.88 26.99 1.32
CA LEU A 164 18.92 26.95 0.28
C LEU A 164 18.28 27.15 -1.10
#